data_AF-A0A1H0L3S0-F1
#
_entry.id   AF-A0A1H0L3S0-F1
#
_cell.length_a   1.000
_cell.length_b   1.000
_cell.length_c   1.000
_cell.angle_alpha   90.00
_cell.angle_beta   90.00
_cell.angle_gamma   90.00
#
_symmetry.space_group_name_H-M   'P 1'
#
loop_
_entity.id
_entity.type
_entity.pdbx_description
1 polymer ?
#
loop_
_entity_poly.entity_id
_entity_poly.type
_entity_poly.pdbx_seq_one_letter_code
_entity_poly.pdbx_strand_id
1 'polypeptide(L)'
;MAHASDMIAGDIEGYLKSHEHKGLLRFITCGSVDDGKSTLIGRLLFESKLLFEDQLAAIEADSKKWGTQGGEMDFALLVDGLAAEREQGITIDVAYRFFSTDKRKFIVADTPGHEQYTRNMVTGASTADAAILMVDARQGILPQTRRHSFLMSLIGMRHVVVAINKMDLVDYSKARFDAIVEEYREFAKQLGLEDITFIPMSALKGDNVIEHGHHMPWYHGPTLMAYLETVEVDEERLQHQPFRMPVQWVNRPNLDFRGFTGMIASGSIKPGDAIRVQPSGQSSTVKQIYTYDGNLEQAIAGQSVTLLLNDEIDISRGDVISGVDQPAETADQFETSLVWMHDEPLLPGRPYLMKIGTQQVSASVTDIKYQVNVNTLEHTAAKQLDLNAIGVCTLSLNKAVAFDPYKENADTGGFILIDRMTNNTVGAGMLNFALRRSQNIHMQHVDIDKQARALSKAQQPAVLWFTGLSGAGKSTIANLVEKKLHAAGQHTYLLDGDNVRHGLNRDLGFTDADRVENIRRVAEVAKLMVDAGLLVITSFISPFRSERQLARDLVDDGEFIEIFVDTPLDVAEERDPKGLYRKARRGDLKNFTGIDSAYEAPENPDLHIKTTEISSDEAADAIIALLRERQIIT
;
A
#
# COMPACT_ATOMS: atom_id res chain seq x y z
N MET A 1 10.62 0.09 -43.31
CA MET A 1 10.84 1.48 -43.76
C MET A 1 10.09 1.75 -45.07
N ALA A 2 8.79 2.12 -45.02
CA ALA A 2 8.04 2.47 -46.25
C ALA A 2 7.11 3.69 -46.11
N HIS A 3 6.86 4.19 -44.88
CA HIS A 3 6.08 5.43 -44.66
C HIS A 3 6.96 6.66 -44.35
N ALA A 4 8.29 6.52 -44.46
CA ALA A 4 9.25 7.53 -44.06
C ALA A 4 9.66 8.51 -45.20
N SER A 5 9.08 8.40 -46.39
CA SER A 5 9.64 9.04 -47.60
C SER A 5 9.38 10.55 -47.70
N ASP A 6 8.18 11.02 -47.38
CA ASP A 6 7.76 12.33 -47.90
C ASP A 6 7.98 13.49 -46.91
N MET A 7 7.89 13.25 -45.59
CA MET A 7 8.18 14.29 -44.58
C MET A 7 9.66 14.42 -44.22
N ILE A 8 10.44 13.33 -44.30
CA ILE A 8 11.90 13.36 -44.09
C ILE A 8 12.60 14.17 -45.19
N ALA A 9 12.03 14.22 -46.40
CA ALA A 9 12.60 14.95 -47.52
C ALA A 9 12.35 16.47 -47.46
N GLY A 10 11.36 16.94 -46.68
CA GLY A 10 10.87 18.33 -46.71
C GLY A 10 11.12 19.15 -45.44
N ASP A 11 11.05 18.54 -44.25
CA ASP A 11 11.21 19.25 -42.97
C ASP A 11 11.64 18.30 -41.83
N ILE A 12 12.93 18.01 -41.78
CA ILE A 12 13.53 17.13 -40.76
C ILE A 12 13.43 17.75 -39.36
N GLU A 13 13.52 19.08 -39.22
CA GLU A 13 13.41 19.74 -37.91
C GLU A 13 11.98 19.71 -37.36
N GLY A 14 10.96 19.92 -38.21
CA GLY A 14 9.55 19.73 -37.85
C GLY A 14 9.21 18.27 -37.54
N TYR A 15 9.78 17.32 -38.29
CA TYR A 15 9.67 15.89 -38.01
C TYR A 15 10.33 15.51 -36.67
N LEU A 16 11.52 16.03 -36.37
CA LEU A 16 12.22 15.78 -35.11
C LEU A 16 11.47 16.42 -33.92
N LYS A 17 11.00 17.67 -34.03
CA LYS A 17 10.20 18.33 -32.98
C LYS A 17 8.88 17.63 -32.72
N SER A 18 8.16 17.21 -33.77
CA SER A 18 6.92 16.44 -33.61
C SER A 18 7.16 15.07 -32.98
N HIS A 19 8.32 14.43 -33.23
CA HIS A 19 8.74 13.21 -32.55
C HIS A 19 9.17 13.43 -31.09
N GLU A 20 9.72 14.59 -30.78
CA GLU A 20 10.15 15.00 -29.44
C GLU A 20 8.95 15.24 -28.52
N HIS A 21 7.87 15.84 -29.05
CA HIS A 21 6.64 16.18 -28.32
C HIS A 21 5.49 15.16 -28.43
N LYS A 22 5.73 13.91 -28.88
CA LYS A 22 4.66 12.89 -28.89
C LYS A 22 4.14 12.64 -27.48
N GLY A 23 2.81 12.74 -27.32
CA GLY A 23 2.15 12.39 -26.07
C GLY A 23 2.46 10.96 -25.64
N LEU A 24 2.48 10.73 -24.34
CA LEU A 24 2.67 9.41 -23.75
C LEU A 24 1.31 8.86 -23.31
N LEU A 25 1.08 7.56 -23.51
CA LEU A 25 -0.02 6.84 -22.88
C LEU A 25 0.54 5.66 -22.09
N ARG A 26 0.21 5.59 -20.81
CA ARG A 26 0.41 4.37 -20.02
C ARG A 26 -0.91 3.61 -19.98
N PHE A 27 -0.91 2.34 -20.36
CA PHE A 27 -2.11 1.53 -20.23
C PHE A 27 -1.79 0.13 -19.71
N ILE A 28 -2.79 -0.50 -19.10
CA ILE A 28 -2.71 -1.87 -18.62
C ILE A 28 -3.61 -2.79 -19.46
N THR A 29 -3.21 -4.05 -19.57
CA THR A 29 -4.09 -5.13 -20.05
C THR A 29 -4.51 -6.00 -18.87
N CYS A 30 -5.81 -6.20 -18.71
CA CYS A 30 -6.38 -7.06 -17.67
C CYS A 30 -7.50 -7.92 -18.26
N GLY A 31 -7.91 -8.98 -17.56
CA GLY A 31 -8.85 -9.98 -18.09
C GLY A 31 -8.59 -11.36 -17.51
N SER A 32 -9.48 -12.31 -17.77
CA SER A 32 -9.36 -13.69 -17.29
C SER A 32 -8.13 -14.40 -17.86
N VAL A 33 -7.75 -15.51 -17.23
CA VAL A 33 -6.84 -16.49 -17.85
C VAL A 33 -7.43 -16.92 -19.20
N ASP A 34 -6.56 -17.05 -20.20
CA ASP A 34 -6.89 -17.38 -21.59
C ASP A 34 -7.68 -16.34 -22.41
N ASP A 35 -8.01 -15.16 -21.90
CA ASP A 35 -8.71 -14.13 -22.71
C ASP A 35 -7.86 -13.56 -23.88
N GLY A 36 -6.58 -13.94 -23.95
CA GLY A 36 -5.67 -13.57 -25.05
C GLY A 36 -4.92 -12.26 -24.83
N LYS A 37 -4.64 -11.87 -23.58
CA LYS A 37 -3.86 -10.67 -23.22
C LYS A 37 -2.46 -10.67 -23.86
N SER A 38 -1.66 -11.71 -23.60
CA SER A 38 -0.30 -11.84 -24.15
C SER A 38 -0.30 -11.88 -25.67
N THR A 39 -1.26 -12.59 -26.28
CA THR A 39 -1.44 -12.62 -27.74
C THR A 39 -1.69 -11.22 -28.31
N LEU A 40 -2.54 -10.42 -27.66
CA LEU A 40 -2.82 -9.04 -28.08
C LEU A 40 -1.56 -8.17 -28.00
N ILE A 41 -0.85 -8.18 -26.87
CA ILE A 41 0.37 -7.39 -26.71
C ILE A 41 1.41 -7.81 -27.75
N GLY A 42 1.64 -9.11 -27.91
CA GLY A 42 2.56 -9.65 -28.91
C GLY A 42 2.20 -9.20 -30.32
N ARG A 43 0.90 -9.17 -30.65
CA ARG A 43 0.41 -8.67 -31.94
C ARG A 43 0.69 -7.17 -32.12
N LEU A 44 0.41 -6.34 -31.11
CA LEU A 44 0.70 -4.90 -31.15
C LEU A 44 2.20 -4.62 -31.32
N LEU A 45 3.06 -5.40 -30.66
CA LEU A 45 4.51 -5.30 -30.80
C LEU A 45 5.00 -5.75 -32.19
N PHE A 46 4.42 -6.81 -32.72
CA PHE A 46 4.72 -7.31 -34.06
C PHE A 46 4.34 -6.27 -35.14
N GLU A 47 3.10 -5.78 -35.10
CA GLU A 47 2.59 -4.89 -36.12
C GLU A 47 3.13 -3.46 -36.03
N SER A 48 3.61 -3.02 -34.85
CA SER A 48 4.36 -1.77 -34.69
C SER A 48 5.78 -1.82 -35.29
N LYS A 49 6.18 -2.95 -35.90
CA LYS A 49 7.45 -3.16 -36.63
C LYS A 49 8.71 -2.90 -35.78
N LEU A 50 8.62 -3.12 -34.47
CA LEU A 50 9.75 -2.98 -33.54
C LEU A 50 10.61 -4.23 -33.43
N LEU A 51 10.17 -5.36 -33.99
CA LEU A 51 10.90 -6.63 -33.96
C LEU A 51 11.81 -6.74 -35.18
N PHE A 52 13.10 -7.00 -34.92
CA PHE A 52 14.08 -7.30 -35.95
C PHE A 52 13.86 -8.72 -36.53
N GLU A 53 14.31 -8.97 -37.77
CA GLU A 53 14.07 -10.23 -38.50
C GLU A 53 14.60 -11.48 -37.76
N ASP A 54 15.67 -11.32 -36.98
CA ASP A 54 16.28 -12.36 -36.14
C ASP A 54 15.40 -12.75 -34.95
N GLN A 55 14.71 -11.79 -34.33
CA GLN A 55 13.73 -12.06 -33.27
C GLN A 55 12.50 -12.81 -33.82
N LEU A 56 12.07 -12.47 -35.03
CA LEU A 56 10.98 -13.17 -35.72
C LEU A 56 11.32 -14.63 -36.02
N ALA A 57 12.54 -14.90 -36.51
CA ALA A 57 13.00 -16.25 -36.77
C ALA A 57 13.10 -17.10 -35.48
N ALA A 58 13.49 -16.50 -34.36
CA ALA A 58 13.51 -17.17 -33.06
C ALA A 58 12.10 -17.55 -32.59
N ILE A 59 11.12 -16.67 -32.77
CA ILE A 59 9.71 -16.92 -32.41
C ILE A 59 9.10 -18.01 -33.28
N GLU A 60 9.40 -18.07 -34.58
CA GLU A 60 8.93 -19.16 -35.43
C GLU A 60 9.49 -20.52 -34.98
N ALA A 61 10.75 -20.55 -34.54
CA ALA A 61 11.37 -21.77 -34.02
C ALA A 61 10.77 -22.19 -32.67
N ASP A 62 10.54 -21.22 -31.77
CA ASP A 62 9.95 -21.48 -30.45
C ASP A 62 8.45 -21.82 -30.54
N SER A 63 7.71 -21.20 -31.46
CA SER A 63 6.29 -21.52 -31.74
C SER A 63 6.13 -22.97 -32.22
N LYS A 64 7.09 -23.50 -32.98
CA LYS A 64 7.10 -24.92 -33.39
C LYS A 64 7.40 -25.88 -32.24
N LYS A 65 8.09 -25.42 -31.19
CA LYS A 65 8.60 -26.26 -30.10
C LYS A 65 7.70 -26.22 -28.85
N TRP A 66 7.12 -25.05 -28.56
CA TRP A 66 6.35 -24.75 -27.36
C TRP A 66 4.98 -24.11 -27.63
N GLY A 67 4.66 -23.77 -28.89
CA GLY A 67 3.45 -23.04 -29.24
C GLY A 67 2.16 -23.84 -29.10
N THR A 68 1.09 -23.15 -28.76
CA THR A 68 -0.25 -23.73 -28.57
C THR A 68 -1.13 -23.65 -29.83
N GLN A 69 -0.69 -22.89 -30.84
CA GLN A 69 -1.47 -22.52 -32.04
C GLN A 69 -1.25 -23.45 -33.24
N GLY A 70 -0.90 -24.72 -33.02
CA GLY A 70 -0.89 -25.74 -34.08
C GLY A 70 0.06 -25.48 -35.26
N GLY A 71 1.13 -24.70 -35.05
CA GLY A 71 2.14 -24.38 -36.07
C GLY A 71 2.07 -22.98 -36.68
N GLU A 72 1.04 -22.18 -36.37
CA GLU A 72 1.03 -20.73 -36.62
C GLU A 72 1.94 -20.00 -35.60
N MET A 73 2.37 -18.76 -35.91
CA MET A 73 3.17 -17.95 -34.96
C MET A 73 2.38 -17.70 -33.67
N ASP A 74 2.97 -18.06 -32.54
CA ASP A 74 2.38 -17.84 -31.22
C ASP A 74 2.89 -16.52 -30.63
N PHE A 75 2.13 -15.44 -30.81
CA PHE A 75 2.50 -14.10 -30.36
C PHE A 75 2.59 -13.97 -28.83
N ALA A 76 2.02 -14.89 -28.05
CA ALA A 76 2.15 -14.84 -26.58
C ALA A 76 3.60 -15.02 -26.12
N LEU A 77 4.40 -15.81 -26.85
CA LEU A 77 5.80 -16.10 -26.54
C LEU A 77 6.73 -14.87 -26.57
N LEU A 78 6.29 -13.77 -27.19
CA LEU A 78 6.99 -12.48 -27.19
C LEU A 78 6.97 -11.79 -25.82
N VAL A 79 5.92 -12.05 -25.05
CA VAL A 79 5.59 -11.30 -23.85
C VAL A 79 6.05 -12.08 -22.62
N ASP A 80 5.84 -13.40 -22.62
CA ASP A 80 6.16 -14.32 -21.53
C ASP A 80 7.69 -14.45 -21.34
N GLY A 81 8.20 -13.73 -20.33
CA GLY A 81 9.64 -13.56 -20.11
C GLY A 81 10.24 -14.60 -19.16
N LEU A 82 9.44 -15.15 -18.23
CA LEU A 82 9.89 -16.12 -17.24
C LEU A 82 9.72 -17.56 -17.76
N ALA A 83 10.67 -18.44 -17.43
CA ALA A 83 10.55 -19.87 -17.73
C ALA A 83 9.29 -20.50 -17.13
N ALA A 84 8.92 -20.07 -15.91
CA ALA A 84 7.69 -20.50 -15.23
C ALA A 84 6.41 -20.01 -15.93
N GLU A 85 6.42 -18.80 -16.51
CA GLU A 85 5.30 -18.29 -17.32
C GLU A 85 5.12 -19.14 -18.57
N ARG A 86 6.23 -19.48 -19.24
CA ARG A 86 6.23 -20.32 -20.46
C ARG A 86 5.79 -21.76 -20.22
N GLU A 87 6.15 -22.34 -19.08
CA GLU A 87 5.73 -23.70 -18.71
C GLU A 87 4.24 -23.78 -18.32
N GLN A 88 3.69 -22.71 -17.74
CA GLN A 88 2.31 -22.67 -17.26
C GLN A 88 1.33 -21.97 -18.23
N GLY A 89 1.83 -21.23 -19.22
CA GLY A 89 1.02 -20.47 -20.17
C GLY A 89 0.27 -19.28 -19.55
N ILE A 90 0.77 -18.71 -18.45
CA ILE A 90 0.16 -17.57 -17.74
C ILE A 90 1.19 -16.48 -17.45
N THR A 91 0.78 -15.20 -17.51
CA THR A 91 1.55 -14.06 -16.99
C THR A 91 1.59 -14.14 -15.46
N ILE A 92 2.76 -13.95 -14.85
CA ILE A 92 2.97 -14.02 -13.39
C ILE A 92 3.35 -12.64 -12.84
N ASP A 93 4.28 -11.92 -13.47
CA ASP A 93 4.74 -10.59 -13.03
C ASP A 93 4.33 -9.48 -14.01
N VAL A 94 4.35 -8.22 -13.57
CA VAL A 94 4.02 -7.09 -14.46
C VAL A 94 5.17 -6.84 -15.43
N ALA A 95 4.96 -7.15 -16.70
CA ALA A 95 5.92 -6.84 -17.75
C ALA A 95 5.62 -5.48 -18.40
N TYR A 96 6.57 -4.54 -18.31
CA TYR A 96 6.47 -3.26 -19.02
C TYR A 96 7.09 -3.37 -20.41
N ARG A 97 6.33 -3.00 -21.45
CA ARG A 97 6.82 -2.90 -22.83
C ARG A 97 6.61 -1.51 -23.38
N PHE A 98 7.51 -1.11 -24.27
CA PHE A 98 7.56 0.22 -24.84
C PHE A 98 7.40 0.10 -26.36
N PHE A 99 6.46 0.85 -26.91
CA PHE A 99 6.32 0.99 -28.35
C PHE A 99 5.85 2.39 -28.72
N SER A 100 5.90 2.73 -30.00
CA SER A 100 5.45 4.04 -30.48
C SER A 100 4.84 3.91 -31.86
N THR A 101 3.84 4.74 -32.13
CA THR A 101 3.33 4.97 -33.48
C THR A 101 3.82 6.31 -34.01
N ASP A 102 3.38 6.67 -35.22
CA ASP A 102 3.65 7.98 -35.79
C ASP A 102 3.01 9.11 -34.97
N LYS A 103 1.96 8.82 -34.18
CA LYS A 103 1.23 9.82 -33.38
C LYS A 103 1.61 9.85 -31.90
N ARG A 104 1.92 8.70 -31.29
CA ARG A 104 1.99 8.60 -29.82
C ARG A 104 3.00 7.56 -29.32
N LYS A 105 3.54 7.78 -28.12
CA LYS A 105 4.37 6.81 -27.39
C LYS A 105 3.50 6.04 -26.40
N PHE A 106 3.80 4.75 -26.23
CA PHE A 106 3.02 3.84 -25.40
C PHE A 106 3.91 3.09 -24.41
N ILE A 107 3.42 2.97 -23.18
CA ILE A 107 3.92 2.04 -22.16
C ILE A 107 2.77 1.11 -21.84
N VAL A 108 2.95 -0.18 -22.11
CA VAL A 108 1.99 -1.22 -21.74
C VAL A 108 2.52 -2.00 -20.55
N ALA A 109 1.67 -2.14 -19.54
CA ALA A 109 1.90 -3.04 -18.41
C ALA A 109 1.02 -4.29 -18.59
N ASP A 110 1.65 -5.44 -18.87
CA ASP A 110 0.94 -6.70 -18.92
C ASP A 110 0.64 -7.18 -17.50
N THR A 111 -0.64 -7.20 -17.11
CA THR A 111 -1.00 -7.63 -15.76
C THR A 111 -1.53 -9.07 -15.75
N PRO A 112 -1.11 -9.87 -14.77
CA PRO A 112 -1.54 -11.26 -14.64
C PRO A 112 -3.05 -11.36 -14.41
N GLY A 113 -3.70 -12.34 -15.06
CA GLY A 113 -5.16 -12.51 -15.00
C GLY A 113 -5.67 -13.38 -13.86
N HIS A 114 -4.77 -14.09 -13.17
CA HIS A 114 -5.16 -15.03 -12.11
C HIS A 114 -5.40 -14.31 -10.78
N GLU A 115 -6.38 -14.80 -10.02
CA GLU A 115 -6.84 -14.16 -8.78
C GLU A 115 -5.73 -13.92 -7.75
N GLN A 116 -4.76 -14.84 -7.69
CA GLN A 116 -3.60 -14.77 -6.79
C GLN A 116 -2.67 -13.57 -7.08
N TYR A 117 -2.77 -12.94 -8.25
CA TYR A 117 -1.89 -11.85 -8.66
C TYR A 117 -2.59 -10.48 -8.72
N THR A 118 -3.66 -10.31 -7.94
CA THR A 118 -4.37 -9.03 -7.80
C THR A 118 -3.41 -7.90 -7.39
N ARG A 119 -2.40 -8.19 -6.55
CA ARG A 119 -1.31 -7.26 -6.18
C ARG A 119 -0.61 -6.64 -7.39
N ASN A 120 -0.31 -7.46 -8.39
CA ASN A 120 0.43 -7.05 -9.58
C ASN A 120 -0.45 -6.16 -10.47
N MET A 121 -1.74 -6.50 -10.59
CA MET A 121 -2.72 -5.66 -11.26
C MET A 121 -2.86 -4.28 -10.60
N VAL A 122 -3.01 -4.21 -9.27
CA VAL A 122 -3.09 -2.93 -8.54
C VAL A 122 -1.83 -2.09 -8.74
N THR A 123 -0.66 -2.72 -8.70
CA THR A 123 0.62 -2.03 -8.90
C THR A 123 0.70 -1.45 -10.31
N GLY A 124 0.39 -2.23 -11.36
CA GLY A 124 0.40 -1.75 -12.74
C GLY A 124 -0.66 -0.67 -12.99
N ALA A 125 -1.88 -0.89 -12.50
CA ALA A 125 -3.01 0.02 -12.65
C ALA A 125 -2.78 1.39 -11.99
N SER A 126 -2.02 1.45 -10.89
CA SER A 126 -1.77 2.70 -10.16
C SER A 126 -1.02 3.77 -10.96
N THR A 127 -0.37 3.38 -12.05
CA THR A 127 0.40 4.29 -12.93
C THR A 127 -0.18 4.40 -14.34
N ALA A 128 -1.33 3.77 -14.59
CA ALA A 128 -1.93 3.68 -15.91
C ALA A 128 -3.00 4.77 -16.12
N ASP A 129 -3.00 5.33 -17.31
CA ASP A 129 -3.99 6.33 -17.74
C ASP A 129 -5.25 5.66 -18.34
N ALA A 130 -5.11 4.45 -18.88
CA ALA A 130 -6.20 3.66 -19.47
C ALA A 130 -6.06 2.15 -19.17
N ALA A 131 -7.17 1.42 -19.26
CA ALA A 131 -7.15 -0.05 -19.26
C ALA A 131 -7.80 -0.66 -20.48
N ILE A 132 -7.27 -1.81 -20.87
CA ILE A 132 -7.86 -2.74 -21.81
C ILE A 132 -8.29 -3.99 -21.02
N LEU A 133 -9.58 -4.14 -20.82
CA LEU A 133 -10.20 -5.33 -20.26
C LEU A 133 -10.54 -6.31 -21.39
N MET A 134 -9.75 -7.38 -21.49
CA MET A 134 -9.98 -8.47 -22.42
C MET A 134 -11.13 -9.36 -21.94
N VAL A 135 -11.99 -9.76 -22.87
CA VAL A 135 -13.11 -10.69 -22.63
C VAL A 135 -13.17 -11.71 -23.77
N ASP A 136 -13.04 -13.00 -23.48
CA ASP A 136 -13.27 -14.06 -24.47
C ASP A 136 -14.75 -14.12 -24.87
N ALA A 137 -15.05 -13.85 -26.15
CA ALA A 137 -16.41 -13.85 -26.67
C ALA A 137 -17.14 -15.19 -26.49
N ARG A 138 -16.44 -16.33 -26.37
CA ARG A 138 -17.05 -17.64 -26.13
C ARG A 138 -17.60 -17.75 -24.71
N GLN A 139 -16.93 -17.15 -23.74
CA GLN A 139 -17.29 -17.23 -22.31
C GLN A 139 -18.19 -16.07 -21.88
N GLY A 140 -17.92 -14.86 -22.36
CA GLY A 140 -18.62 -13.65 -21.90
C GLY A 140 -18.07 -13.16 -20.56
N ILE A 141 -18.92 -12.59 -19.71
CA ILE A 141 -18.49 -11.96 -18.47
C ILE A 141 -18.24 -13.01 -17.38
N LEU A 142 -17.00 -13.05 -16.87
CA LEU A 142 -16.58 -13.97 -15.82
C LEU A 142 -16.42 -13.24 -14.47
N PRO A 143 -16.35 -13.98 -13.34
CA PRO A 143 -16.03 -13.38 -12.02
C PRO A 143 -14.73 -12.57 -12.03
N GLN A 144 -13.71 -13.01 -12.77
CA GLN A 144 -12.45 -12.27 -12.94
C GLN A 144 -12.64 -10.95 -13.70
N THR A 145 -13.48 -10.94 -14.74
CA THR A 145 -13.86 -9.70 -15.46
C THR A 145 -14.50 -8.69 -14.51
N ARG A 146 -15.40 -9.16 -13.63
CA ARG A 146 -16.06 -8.33 -12.61
C ARG A 146 -15.08 -7.79 -11.59
N ARG A 147 -14.16 -8.63 -11.09
CA ARG A 147 -13.12 -8.25 -10.14
C ARG A 147 -12.17 -7.19 -10.69
N HIS A 148 -11.63 -7.39 -11.90
CA HIS A 148 -10.75 -6.39 -12.51
C HIS A 148 -11.47 -5.07 -12.74
N SER A 149 -12.73 -5.12 -13.17
CA SER A 149 -13.56 -3.92 -13.32
C SER A 149 -13.78 -3.17 -12.01
N PHE A 150 -14.03 -3.91 -10.91
CA PHE A 150 -14.14 -3.31 -9.59
C PHE A 150 -12.82 -2.64 -9.16
N LEU A 151 -11.68 -3.29 -9.37
CA LEU A 151 -10.37 -2.73 -9.06
C LEU A 151 -10.05 -1.48 -9.89
N MET A 152 -10.37 -1.49 -11.19
CA MET A 152 -10.20 -0.32 -12.06
C MET A 152 -11.04 0.86 -11.58
N SER A 153 -12.31 0.61 -11.23
CA SER A 153 -13.20 1.60 -10.61
C SER A 153 -12.61 2.14 -9.31
N LEU A 154 -12.07 1.26 -8.48
CA LEU A 154 -11.52 1.62 -7.18
C LEU A 154 -10.25 2.48 -7.29
N ILE A 155 -9.40 2.20 -8.28
CA ILE A 155 -8.20 2.98 -8.63
C ILE A 155 -8.57 4.28 -9.37
N GLY A 156 -9.85 4.51 -9.67
CA GLY A 156 -10.32 5.73 -10.32
C GLY A 156 -9.94 5.81 -11.79
N MET A 157 -9.77 4.65 -12.44
CA MET A 157 -9.45 4.58 -13.86
C MET A 157 -10.62 5.08 -14.69
N ARG A 158 -10.33 6.09 -15.53
CA ARG A 158 -11.37 6.78 -16.31
C ARG A 158 -11.62 6.14 -17.65
N HIS A 159 -10.55 5.83 -18.38
CA HIS A 159 -10.64 5.32 -19.74
C HIS A 159 -10.54 3.80 -19.74
N VAL A 160 -11.66 3.13 -19.96
CA VAL A 160 -11.73 1.67 -19.98
C VAL A 160 -12.18 1.19 -21.36
N VAL A 161 -11.38 0.32 -21.96
CA VAL A 161 -11.73 -0.39 -23.20
C VAL A 161 -12.08 -1.82 -22.86
N VAL A 162 -13.26 -2.28 -23.25
CA VAL A 162 -13.64 -3.68 -23.19
C VAL A 162 -13.40 -4.30 -24.56
N ALA A 163 -12.29 -5.02 -24.66
CA ALA A 163 -11.85 -5.73 -25.86
C ALA A 163 -12.47 -7.13 -25.89
N ILE A 164 -13.56 -7.29 -26.67
CA ILE A 164 -14.27 -8.56 -26.83
C ILE A 164 -13.52 -9.38 -27.88
N ASN A 165 -12.64 -10.25 -27.39
CA ASN A 165 -11.67 -11.00 -28.18
C ASN A 165 -12.22 -12.36 -28.64
N LYS A 166 -11.53 -13.00 -29.59
CA LYS A 166 -11.86 -14.32 -30.17
C LYS A 166 -13.20 -14.34 -30.91
N MET A 167 -13.56 -13.22 -31.54
CA MET A 167 -14.75 -13.13 -32.39
C MET A 167 -14.72 -14.13 -33.56
N ASP A 168 -13.53 -14.56 -33.99
CA ASP A 168 -13.33 -15.60 -34.99
C ASP A 168 -13.86 -16.97 -34.57
N LEU A 169 -13.92 -17.26 -33.27
CA LEU A 169 -14.43 -18.53 -32.74
C LEU A 169 -15.94 -18.52 -32.48
N VAL A 170 -16.59 -17.38 -32.67
CA VAL A 170 -18.05 -17.20 -32.53
C VAL A 170 -18.66 -16.65 -33.82
N ASP A 171 -18.05 -17.01 -34.95
CA ASP A 171 -18.48 -16.66 -36.32
C ASP A 171 -18.73 -15.15 -36.52
N TYR A 172 -17.98 -14.31 -35.80
CA TYR A 172 -18.11 -12.84 -35.83
C TYR A 172 -19.53 -12.35 -35.54
N SER A 173 -20.27 -13.07 -34.69
CA SER A 173 -21.68 -12.82 -34.39
C SER A 173 -21.92 -11.50 -33.65
N LYS A 174 -22.65 -10.57 -34.31
CA LYS A 174 -23.12 -9.32 -33.69
C LYS A 174 -23.98 -9.58 -32.45
N ALA A 175 -24.88 -10.57 -32.50
CA ALA A 175 -25.78 -10.86 -31.39
C ALA A 175 -25.01 -11.29 -30.12
N ARG A 176 -23.90 -12.03 -30.28
CA ARG A 176 -23.04 -12.41 -29.15
C ARG A 176 -22.31 -11.20 -28.57
N PHE A 177 -21.77 -10.33 -29.43
CA PHE A 177 -21.16 -9.07 -29.01
C PHE A 177 -22.15 -8.20 -28.23
N ASP A 178 -23.34 -7.94 -28.79
CA ASP A 178 -24.37 -7.09 -28.16
C ASP A 178 -24.79 -7.64 -26.78
N ALA A 179 -24.91 -8.97 -26.64
CA ALA A 179 -25.24 -9.59 -25.36
C ALA A 179 -24.17 -9.35 -24.27
N ILE A 180 -22.89 -9.46 -24.63
CA ILE A 180 -21.76 -9.21 -23.71
C ILE A 180 -21.71 -7.71 -23.34
N VAL A 181 -21.94 -6.83 -24.32
CA VAL A 181 -21.97 -5.38 -24.10
C VAL A 181 -23.06 -4.99 -23.11
N GLU A 182 -24.28 -5.50 -23.29
CA GLU A 182 -25.39 -5.19 -22.37
C GLU A 182 -25.15 -5.72 -20.96
N GLU A 183 -24.68 -6.96 -20.82
CA GLU A 183 -24.32 -7.53 -19.51
C GLU A 183 -23.25 -6.69 -18.80
N TYR A 184 -22.20 -6.30 -19.52
CA TYR A 184 -21.12 -5.51 -18.94
C TYR A 184 -21.57 -4.09 -18.57
N ARG A 185 -22.39 -3.44 -19.42
CA ARG A 185 -22.93 -2.10 -19.13
C ARG A 185 -23.77 -2.09 -17.85
N GLU A 186 -24.58 -3.12 -17.62
CA GLU A 186 -25.37 -3.23 -16.40
C GLU A 186 -24.47 -3.30 -15.16
N PHE A 187 -23.40 -4.10 -15.22
CA PHE A 187 -22.43 -4.22 -14.15
C PHE A 187 -21.62 -2.93 -13.95
N ALA A 188 -21.14 -2.31 -15.03
CA ALA A 188 -20.34 -1.09 -14.98
C ALA A 188 -21.09 0.11 -14.38
N LYS A 189 -22.41 0.21 -14.62
CA LYS A 189 -23.27 1.22 -13.98
C LYS A 189 -23.26 1.12 -12.46
N GLN A 190 -23.17 -0.08 -11.90
CA GLN A 190 -23.10 -0.28 -10.45
C GLN A 190 -21.76 0.20 -9.86
N LEU A 191 -20.71 0.21 -10.67
CA LEU A 191 -19.37 0.67 -10.30
C LEU A 191 -19.18 2.19 -10.50
N GLY A 192 -20.04 2.84 -11.27
CA GLY A 192 -19.87 4.24 -11.65
C GLY A 192 -18.79 4.46 -12.72
N LEU A 193 -18.52 3.44 -13.54
CA LEU A 193 -17.67 3.58 -14.73
C LEU A 193 -18.50 4.21 -15.87
N GLU A 194 -18.16 5.43 -16.27
CA GLU A 194 -18.96 6.20 -17.24
C GLU A 194 -18.41 6.13 -18.67
N ASP A 195 -17.08 6.14 -18.84
CA ASP A 195 -16.42 6.18 -20.16
C ASP A 195 -15.86 4.80 -20.54
N ILE A 196 -16.72 3.98 -21.18
CA ILE A 196 -16.39 2.61 -21.60
C ILE A 196 -16.56 2.45 -23.11
N THR A 197 -15.48 2.07 -23.79
CA THR A 197 -15.50 1.75 -25.22
C THR A 197 -15.45 0.24 -25.43
N PHE A 198 -16.37 -0.30 -26.24
CA PHE A 198 -16.44 -1.73 -26.55
C PHE A 198 -15.92 -1.99 -27.96
N ILE A 199 -14.90 -2.85 -28.08
CA ILE A 199 -14.26 -3.16 -29.36
C ILE A 199 -14.31 -4.68 -29.60
N PRO A 200 -15.07 -5.17 -30.60
CA PRO A 200 -15.03 -6.57 -31.01
C PRO A 200 -13.78 -6.83 -31.83
N MET A 201 -13.01 -7.87 -31.50
CA MET A 201 -11.73 -8.12 -32.14
C MET A 201 -11.31 -9.59 -32.16
N SER A 202 -10.30 -9.90 -32.96
CA SER A 202 -9.54 -11.14 -32.88
C SER A 202 -8.06 -10.81 -32.79
N ALA A 203 -7.45 -10.99 -31.61
CA ALA A 203 -6.03 -10.74 -31.39
C ALA A 203 -5.15 -11.67 -32.26
N LEU A 204 -5.62 -12.89 -32.54
CA LEU A 204 -4.91 -13.87 -33.35
C LEU A 204 -4.98 -13.52 -34.85
N LYS A 205 -6.17 -13.20 -35.37
CA LYS A 205 -6.35 -12.91 -36.81
C LYS A 205 -6.08 -11.46 -37.18
N GLY A 206 -6.15 -10.54 -36.22
CA GLY A 206 -5.83 -9.11 -36.37
C GLY A 206 -7.04 -8.20 -36.57
N ASP A 207 -8.25 -8.76 -36.68
CA ASP A 207 -9.47 -7.97 -36.91
C ASP A 207 -9.68 -6.93 -35.79
N ASN A 208 -9.79 -5.65 -36.18
CA ASN A 208 -9.99 -4.48 -35.31
C ASN A 208 -8.88 -4.22 -34.27
N VAL A 209 -7.70 -4.84 -34.42
CA VAL A 209 -6.51 -4.51 -33.60
C VAL A 209 -5.91 -3.18 -34.07
N ILE A 210 -5.43 -3.13 -35.32
CA ILE A 210 -4.90 -1.91 -35.96
C ILE A 210 -5.85 -1.45 -37.06
N GLU A 211 -6.16 -2.34 -38.00
CA GLU A 211 -7.02 -2.07 -39.14
C GLU A 211 -8.42 -2.67 -38.96
N HIS A 212 -9.41 -2.08 -39.63
CA HIS A 212 -10.74 -2.64 -39.69
C HIS A 212 -10.74 -3.91 -40.54
N GLY A 213 -11.05 -5.05 -39.91
CA GLY A 213 -11.18 -6.33 -40.60
C GLY A 213 -12.42 -6.39 -41.49
N HIS A 214 -12.44 -7.29 -42.48
CA HIS A 214 -13.59 -7.46 -43.38
C HIS A 214 -14.73 -8.32 -42.78
N HIS A 215 -14.45 -9.06 -41.70
CA HIS A 215 -15.38 -10.04 -41.12
C HIS A 215 -16.50 -9.43 -40.26
N MET A 216 -16.35 -8.19 -39.80
CA MET A 216 -17.31 -7.51 -38.92
C MET A 216 -17.81 -6.19 -39.53
N PRO A 217 -18.48 -6.21 -40.72
CA PRO A 217 -18.94 -4.99 -41.39
C PRO A 217 -20.02 -4.23 -40.60
N TRP A 218 -20.62 -4.89 -39.61
CA TRP A 218 -21.62 -4.32 -38.72
C TRP A 218 -21.03 -3.45 -37.59
N TYR A 219 -19.71 -3.49 -37.37
CA TYR A 219 -19.03 -2.68 -36.38
C TYR A 219 -18.50 -1.40 -37.02
N HIS A 220 -18.88 -0.25 -36.46
CA HIS A 220 -18.50 1.08 -36.96
C HIS A 220 -17.74 1.92 -35.92
N GLY A 221 -17.39 1.33 -34.78
CA GLY A 221 -16.56 1.98 -33.76
C GLY A 221 -15.08 1.99 -34.15
N PRO A 222 -14.18 2.53 -33.30
CA PRO A 222 -12.75 2.59 -33.58
C PRO A 222 -12.10 1.20 -33.50
N THR A 223 -10.95 1.03 -34.16
CA THR A 223 -10.01 -0.07 -33.84
C THR A 223 -9.33 0.20 -32.51
N LEU A 224 -8.75 -0.83 -31.90
CA LEU A 224 -8.05 -0.68 -30.62
C LEU A 224 -6.91 0.34 -30.72
N MET A 225 -6.07 0.25 -31.77
CA MET A 225 -4.98 1.18 -31.97
C MET A 225 -5.47 2.62 -32.20
N ALA A 226 -6.52 2.81 -33.00
CA ALA A 226 -7.09 4.13 -33.24
C ALA A 226 -7.60 4.76 -31.93
N TYR A 227 -8.21 3.97 -31.06
CA TYR A 227 -8.61 4.43 -29.72
C TYR A 227 -7.39 4.84 -28.87
N LEU A 228 -6.37 3.98 -28.76
CA LEU A 228 -5.17 4.27 -27.96
C LEU A 228 -4.41 5.53 -28.45
N GLU A 229 -4.42 5.78 -29.76
CA GLU A 229 -3.84 7.01 -30.32
C GLU A 229 -4.63 8.28 -30.00
N THR A 230 -5.94 8.17 -29.75
CA THR A 230 -6.85 9.31 -29.63
C THR A 230 -7.36 9.56 -28.22
N VAL A 231 -7.25 8.59 -27.31
CA VAL A 231 -7.69 8.74 -25.92
C VAL A 231 -6.98 9.93 -25.27
N GLU A 232 -7.74 10.89 -24.78
CA GLU A 232 -7.18 12.08 -24.14
C GLU A 232 -6.60 11.67 -22.78
N VAL A 233 -5.31 11.95 -22.57
CA VAL A 233 -4.73 11.86 -21.22
C VAL A 233 -4.85 13.23 -20.63
N ASP A 234 -5.58 13.31 -19.54
CA ASP A 234 -6.15 14.54 -18.98
C ASP A 234 -5.08 15.37 -18.21
N GLU A 235 -3.94 15.64 -18.85
CA GLU A 235 -2.87 16.50 -18.35
C GLU A 235 -3.40 17.91 -18.10
N GLU A 236 -4.32 18.39 -18.94
CA GLU A 236 -4.95 19.69 -18.81
C GLU A 236 -5.82 19.76 -17.54
N ARG A 237 -6.60 18.73 -17.20
CA ARG A 237 -7.33 18.72 -15.92
C ARG A 237 -6.41 18.78 -14.72
N LEU A 238 -5.31 18.02 -14.71
CA LEU A 238 -4.37 18.06 -13.59
C LEU A 238 -3.80 19.46 -13.38
N GLN A 239 -3.60 20.23 -14.46
CA GLN A 239 -3.14 21.63 -14.39
C GLN A 239 -4.20 22.60 -13.83
N HIS A 240 -5.49 22.30 -14.02
CA HIS A 240 -6.61 23.11 -13.50
C HIS A 240 -7.01 22.76 -12.07
N GLN A 241 -6.48 21.67 -11.51
CA GLN A 241 -6.70 21.30 -10.12
C GLN A 241 -5.94 22.23 -9.14
N PRO A 242 -6.31 22.24 -7.85
CA PRO A 242 -5.55 22.95 -6.84
C PRO A 242 -4.07 22.57 -6.84
N PHE A 243 -3.19 23.55 -6.61
CA PHE A 243 -1.76 23.30 -6.58
C PHE A 243 -1.36 22.35 -5.44
N ARG A 244 -0.62 21.29 -5.77
CA ARG A 244 -0.01 20.33 -4.82
C ARG A 244 1.40 20.01 -5.25
N MET A 245 2.35 20.22 -4.34
CA MET A 245 3.74 19.82 -4.53
C MET A 245 4.28 19.17 -3.24
N PRO A 246 4.29 17.83 -3.17
CA PRO A 246 4.97 17.10 -2.11
C PRO A 246 6.47 17.38 -2.13
N VAL A 247 7.03 17.81 -1.00
CA VAL A 247 8.45 18.09 -0.86
C VAL A 247 9.22 16.78 -0.74
N GLN A 248 10.10 16.54 -1.71
CA GLN A 248 10.98 15.37 -1.76
C GLN A 248 12.33 15.65 -1.11
N TRP A 249 12.84 16.86 -1.27
CA TRP A 249 14.18 17.25 -0.85
C TRP A 249 14.24 18.74 -0.48
N VAL A 250 15.01 19.10 0.55
CA VAL A 250 15.38 20.50 0.88
C VAL A 250 16.81 20.78 0.39
N ASN A 251 16.94 21.53 -0.69
CA ASN A 251 18.19 21.77 -1.38
C ASN A 251 18.92 22.98 -0.79
N ARG A 252 20.10 22.75 -0.21
CA ARG A 252 20.97 23.78 0.39
C ARG A 252 22.43 23.55 -0.04
N PRO A 253 22.83 23.99 -1.23
CA PRO A 253 24.20 23.87 -1.71
C PRO A 253 25.15 24.88 -1.04
N ASN A 254 24.63 25.99 -0.49
CA ASN A 254 25.37 27.02 0.24
C ASN A 254 24.45 27.74 1.25
N LEU A 255 24.99 28.68 2.01
CA LEU A 255 24.27 29.40 3.07
C LEU A 255 23.14 30.30 2.55
N ASP A 256 23.25 30.78 1.31
CA ASP A 256 22.32 31.77 0.72
C ASP A 256 21.25 31.14 -0.16
N PHE A 257 21.29 29.81 -0.34
CA PHE A 257 20.35 29.08 -1.17
C PHE A 257 19.60 28.03 -0.35
N ARG A 258 18.28 28.20 -0.28
CA ARG A 258 17.35 27.20 0.26
C ARG A 258 16.21 27.01 -0.73
N GLY A 259 16.23 25.89 -1.45
CA GLY A 259 15.18 25.48 -2.37
C GLY A 259 14.44 24.25 -1.87
N PHE A 260 13.15 24.15 -2.20
CA PHE A 260 12.33 22.97 -1.90
C PHE A 260 12.04 22.25 -3.20
N THR A 261 12.49 21.01 -3.32
CA THR A 261 12.45 20.24 -4.56
C THR A 261 11.39 19.15 -4.49
N GLY A 262 10.64 18.99 -5.57
CA GLY A 262 9.59 17.99 -5.70
C GLY A 262 8.95 18.01 -7.09
N MET A 263 8.18 16.97 -7.39
CA MET A 263 7.33 16.93 -8.57
C MET A 263 5.98 17.57 -8.24
N ILE A 264 5.48 18.44 -9.11
CA ILE A 264 4.15 19.03 -8.96
C ILE A 264 3.13 17.94 -9.27
N ALA A 265 2.33 17.56 -8.28
CA ALA A 265 1.29 16.55 -8.41
C ALA A 265 0.05 17.10 -9.13
N SER A 266 -0.36 18.32 -8.79
CA SER A 266 -1.48 18.98 -9.46
C SER A 266 -1.34 20.50 -9.45
N GLY A 267 -2.09 21.14 -10.34
CA GLY A 267 -2.16 22.58 -10.52
C GLY A 267 -0.97 23.18 -11.27
N SER A 268 -0.83 24.49 -11.11
CA SER A 268 0.30 25.26 -11.61
C SER A 268 0.70 26.32 -10.58
N ILE A 269 1.93 26.81 -10.71
CA ILE A 269 2.52 27.80 -9.79
C ILE A 269 3.41 28.77 -10.55
N LYS A 270 3.41 30.03 -10.13
CA LYS A 270 4.21 31.13 -10.69
C LYS A 270 4.99 31.85 -9.58
N PRO A 271 6.12 32.50 -9.91
CA PRO A 271 6.73 33.46 -9.00
C PRO A 271 5.71 34.54 -8.58
N GLY A 272 5.63 34.82 -7.29
CA GLY A 272 4.69 35.75 -6.67
C GLY A 272 3.46 35.07 -6.05
N ASP A 273 3.16 33.82 -6.41
CA ASP A 273 1.98 33.12 -5.88
C ASP A 273 2.11 32.85 -4.38
N ALA A 274 1.00 33.01 -3.67
CA ALA A 274 0.91 32.71 -2.25
C ALA A 274 0.74 31.20 -2.04
N ILE A 275 1.53 30.65 -1.13
CA ILE A 275 1.56 29.22 -0.81
C ILE A 275 1.35 28.98 0.68
N ARG A 276 0.83 27.79 0.99
CA ARG A 276 0.70 27.26 2.33
C ARG A 276 1.40 25.90 2.41
N VAL A 277 2.03 25.63 3.55
CA VAL A 277 2.73 24.38 3.81
C VAL A 277 1.94 23.56 4.81
N GLN A 278 1.72 22.29 4.52
CA GLN A 278 1.07 21.32 5.40
C GLN A 278 2.06 20.26 5.84
N PRO A 279 1.99 19.80 7.11
CA PRO A 279 0.92 20.05 8.09
C PRO A 279 1.10 21.32 8.95
N SER A 280 2.22 22.04 8.84
CA SER A 280 2.55 23.17 9.74
C SER A 280 1.57 24.36 9.64
N GLY A 281 0.91 24.52 8.50
CA GLY A 281 -0.02 25.60 8.21
C GLY A 281 0.64 26.94 7.90
N GLN A 282 1.98 27.01 7.91
CA GLN A 282 2.75 28.23 7.61
C GLN A 282 2.52 28.69 6.16
N SER A 283 2.59 29.99 5.91
CA SER A 283 2.37 30.58 4.58
C SER A 283 3.57 31.38 4.14
N SER A 284 3.79 31.45 2.83
CA SER A 284 4.82 32.28 2.20
C SER A 284 4.41 32.64 0.78
N THR A 285 5.33 33.19 -0.01
CA THR A 285 5.15 33.45 -1.45
C THR A 285 6.33 32.88 -2.23
N VAL A 286 6.06 32.40 -3.44
CA VAL A 286 7.09 31.86 -4.32
C VAL A 286 7.97 33.00 -4.81
N LYS A 287 9.26 32.93 -4.51
CA LYS A 287 10.26 33.88 -5.03
C LYS A 287 10.63 33.53 -6.45
N GLN A 288 10.91 32.26 -6.71
CA GLN A 288 11.45 31.81 -8.00
C GLN A 288 11.27 30.30 -8.17
N ILE A 289 11.15 29.87 -9.43
CA ILE A 289 11.06 28.46 -9.82
C ILE A 289 12.31 28.10 -10.62
N TYR A 290 13.03 27.08 -10.15
CA TYR A 290 14.26 26.57 -10.76
C TYR A 290 14.05 25.14 -11.28
N THR A 291 14.59 24.87 -12.47
CA THR A 291 14.76 23.53 -13.05
C THR A 291 16.20 23.35 -13.53
N TYR A 292 16.52 22.16 -14.07
CA TYR A 292 17.82 21.90 -14.67
C TYR A 292 18.12 22.85 -15.84
N ASP A 293 17.11 23.17 -16.66
CA ASP A 293 17.22 24.03 -17.84
C ASP A 293 17.19 25.53 -17.52
N GLY A 294 17.07 25.89 -16.23
CA GLY A 294 17.08 27.27 -15.75
C GLY A 294 15.80 27.66 -15.02
N ASN A 295 15.45 28.94 -15.08
CA ASN A 295 14.29 29.47 -14.38
C ASN A 295 13.02 29.35 -15.22
N LEU A 296 11.91 29.05 -14.56
CA LEU A 296 10.59 29.02 -15.18
C LEU A 296 9.73 30.19 -14.69
N GLU A 297 8.98 30.80 -15.61
CA GLU A 297 7.94 31.80 -15.29
C GLU A 297 6.66 31.14 -14.75
N GLN A 298 6.43 29.88 -15.11
CA GLN A 298 5.34 29.06 -14.62
C GLN A 298 5.77 27.60 -14.64
N ALA A 299 5.41 26.85 -13.60
CA ALA A 299 5.51 25.40 -13.58
C ALA A 299 4.14 24.76 -13.43
N ILE A 300 4.00 23.56 -13.98
CA ILE A 300 2.73 22.83 -14.08
C ILE A 300 2.87 21.39 -13.55
N ALA A 301 1.74 20.73 -13.31
CA ALA A 301 1.67 19.32 -12.93
C ALA A 301 2.54 18.42 -13.82
N GLY A 302 3.19 17.42 -13.20
CA GLY A 302 4.14 16.51 -13.84
C GLY A 302 5.59 17.01 -13.91
N GLN A 303 5.85 18.31 -13.70
CA GLN A 303 7.20 18.85 -13.72
C GLN A 303 7.90 18.70 -12.37
N SER A 304 9.17 18.28 -12.39
CA SER A 304 10.06 18.32 -11.22
C SER A 304 10.72 19.68 -11.13
N VAL A 305 10.48 20.41 -10.05
CA VAL A 305 10.96 21.78 -9.86
C VAL A 305 11.57 21.99 -8.48
N THR A 306 12.34 23.06 -8.35
CA THR A 306 12.80 23.60 -7.06
C THR A 306 12.19 24.99 -6.84
N LEU A 307 11.42 25.14 -5.77
CA LEU A 307 10.83 26.42 -5.37
C LEU A 307 11.72 27.12 -4.36
N LEU A 308 12.01 28.39 -4.60
CA LEU A 308 12.55 29.30 -3.58
C LEU A 308 11.39 30.13 -3.05
N LEU A 309 11.39 30.38 -1.73
CA LEU A 309 10.37 31.16 -1.05
C LEU A 309 10.94 32.49 -0.58
N ASN A 310 10.07 33.48 -0.35
CA ASN A 310 10.49 34.78 0.18
C ASN A 310 10.73 34.75 1.69
N ASP A 311 10.03 33.89 2.42
CA ASP A 311 10.11 33.79 3.88
C ASP A 311 10.88 32.54 4.32
N GLU A 312 11.60 32.65 5.43
CA GLU A 312 12.26 31.51 6.07
C GLU A 312 11.28 30.72 6.93
N ILE A 313 10.50 29.86 6.29
CA ILE A 313 9.56 28.96 6.97
C ILE A 313 10.16 27.56 7.14
N ASP A 314 9.67 26.81 8.14
CA ASP A 314 10.15 25.45 8.38
C ASP A 314 9.39 24.46 7.48
N ILE A 315 10.15 23.76 6.64
CA ILE A 315 9.63 22.81 5.66
C ILE A 315 10.65 21.68 5.54
N SER A 316 10.15 20.46 5.64
CA SER A 316 10.91 19.22 5.58
C SER A 316 10.38 18.27 4.51
N ARG A 317 11.13 17.20 4.22
CA ARG A 317 10.64 16.12 3.36
C ARG A 317 9.37 15.50 3.97
N GLY A 318 8.36 15.30 3.12
CA GLY A 318 7.06 14.79 3.53
C GLY A 318 6.00 15.86 3.69
N ASP A 319 6.41 17.14 3.82
CA ASP A 319 5.46 18.25 3.80
C ASP A 319 4.92 18.46 2.38
N VAL A 320 3.72 19.03 2.29
CA VAL A 320 3.10 19.38 1.01
C VAL A 320 3.00 20.89 0.92
N ILE A 321 3.49 21.46 -0.18
CA ILE A 321 3.25 22.86 -0.53
C ILE A 321 1.97 22.91 -1.37
N SER A 322 1.02 23.75 -0.98
CA SER A 322 -0.26 23.93 -1.66
C SER A 322 -0.60 25.40 -1.84
N GLY A 323 -1.58 25.70 -2.70
CA GLY A 323 -2.12 27.05 -2.84
C GLY A 323 -2.88 27.49 -1.57
N VAL A 324 -2.83 28.80 -1.26
CA VAL A 324 -3.46 29.35 -0.03
C VAL A 324 -5.00 29.26 -0.06
N ASP A 325 -5.62 29.39 -1.23
CA ASP A 325 -7.08 29.41 -1.37
C ASP A 325 -7.72 28.04 -1.18
N GLN A 326 -7.01 26.98 -1.58
CA GLN A 326 -7.46 25.58 -1.50
C GLN A 326 -6.33 24.72 -0.93
N PRO A 327 -6.01 24.90 0.37
CA PRO A 327 -4.94 24.16 1.02
C PRO A 327 -5.25 22.66 1.06
N ALA A 328 -4.21 21.82 1.03
CA ALA A 328 -4.37 20.39 1.35
C ALA A 328 -4.94 20.23 2.76
N GLU A 329 -5.77 19.22 2.96
CA GLU A 329 -6.30 18.88 4.29
C GLU A 329 -5.20 18.26 5.15
N THR A 330 -5.39 18.25 6.47
CA THR A 330 -4.46 17.64 7.41
C THR A 330 -5.22 16.84 8.44
N ALA A 331 -4.88 15.55 8.56
CA ALA A 331 -5.52 14.65 9.52
C ALA A 331 -4.57 13.49 9.89
N ASP A 332 -4.89 12.81 10.97
CA ASP A 332 -4.24 11.60 11.46
C ASP A 332 -5.21 10.39 11.52
N GLN A 333 -6.47 10.59 11.13
CA GLN A 333 -7.50 9.54 11.10
C GLN A 333 -8.35 9.64 9.84
N PHE A 334 -8.58 8.51 9.20
CA PHE A 334 -9.16 8.46 7.87
C PHE A 334 -10.15 7.32 7.73
N GLU A 335 -11.20 7.53 6.92
CA GLU A 335 -11.80 6.42 6.21
C GLU A 335 -10.97 6.15 4.94
N THR A 336 -10.63 4.90 4.70
CA THR A 336 -9.87 4.47 3.54
C THR A 336 -10.51 3.25 2.90
N SER A 337 -10.40 3.16 1.58
CA SER A 337 -10.52 1.89 0.89
C SER A 337 -9.16 1.20 0.90
N LEU A 338 -9.09 -0.09 1.19
CA LEU A 338 -7.84 -0.84 1.34
C LEU A 338 -7.92 -2.17 0.59
N VAL A 339 -6.93 -2.44 -0.26
CA VAL A 339 -6.71 -3.73 -0.89
C VAL A 339 -5.59 -4.44 -0.13
N TRP A 340 -5.91 -5.58 0.48
CA TRP A 340 -4.92 -6.40 1.19
C TRP A 340 -4.21 -7.35 0.23
N MET A 341 -2.88 -7.39 0.31
CA MET A 341 -2.01 -8.04 -0.69
C MET A 341 -1.03 -9.05 -0.06
N HIS A 342 -1.19 -9.37 1.22
CA HIS A 342 -0.30 -10.27 1.94
C HIS A 342 -1.03 -11.55 2.39
N ASP A 343 -0.29 -12.66 2.47
CA ASP A 343 -0.84 -13.96 2.86
C ASP A 343 -1.29 -13.98 4.33
N GLU A 344 -0.51 -13.35 5.22
CA GLU A 344 -0.96 -13.11 6.59
C GLU A 344 -2.11 -12.10 6.57
N PRO A 345 -3.24 -12.39 7.24
CA PRO A 345 -4.39 -11.50 7.23
C PRO A 345 -4.11 -10.20 7.98
N LEU A 346 -4.73 -9.12 7.53
CA LEU A 346 -4.78 -7.86 8.25
C LEU A 346 -5.61 -8.02 9.52
N LEU A 347 -5.00 -7.72 10.68
CA LEU A 347 -5.68 -7.67 11.96
C LEU A 347 -5.78 -6.22 12.44
N PRO A 348 -6.97 -5.72 12.83
CA PRO A 348 -7.11 -4.41 13.42
C PRO A 348 -6.21 -4.21 14.65
N GLY A 349 -5.63 -3.03 14.79
CA GLY A 349 -4.70 -2.64 15.84
C GLY A 349 -3.23 -2.96 15.55
N ARG A 350 -2.92 -3.82 14.57
CA ARG A 350 -1.52 -4.18 14.23
C ARG A 350 -0.82 -2.95 13.63
N PRO A 351 0.41 -2.61 14.08
CA PRO A 351 1.17 -1.50 13.52
C PRO A 351 1.76 -1.83 12.15
N TYR A 352 1.67 -0.87 11.24
CA TYR A 352 2.31 -0.88 9.93
C TYR A 352 3.03 0.45 9.70
N LEU A 353 3.96 0.47 8.74
CA LEU A 353 4.45 1.73 8.18
C LEU A 353 3.56 2.10 6.99
N MET A 354 2.95 3.27 7.02
CA MET A 354 2.26 3.83 5.88
C MET A 354 3.22 4.73 5.11
N LYS A 355 3.33 4.54 3.80
CA LYS A 355 4.00 5.48 2.89
C LYS A 355 2.94 6.21 2.07
N ILE A 356 2.89 7.52 2.22
CA ILE A 356 2.00 8.44 1.50
C ILE A 356 2.85 9.56 0.89
N GLY A 357 2.75 9.76 -0.42
CA GLY A 357 3.62 10.67 -1.16
C GLY A 357 5.11 10.45 -0.84
N THR A 358 5.75 11.46 -0.24
CA THR A 358 7.19 11.49 0.08
C THR A 358 7.50 11.16 1.54
N GLN A 359 6.48 10.88 2.35
CA GLN A 359 6.56 10.63 3.79
C GLN A 359 6.28 9.17 4.13
N GLN A 360 6.86 8.72 5.24
CA GLN A 360 6.54 7.46 5.89
C GLN A 360 6.18 7.70 7.35
N VAL A 361 5.07 7.11 7.81
CA VAL A 361 4.48 7.31 9.14
C VAL A 361 4.02 5.99 9.73
N SER A 362 3.86 5.91 11.05
CA SER A 362 3.29 4.71 11.68
C SER A 362 1.77 4.77 11.57
N ALA A 363 1.16 3.67 11.15
CA ALA A 363 -0.28 3.56 10.93
C ALA A 363 -0.81 2.25 11.51
N SER A 364 -2.05 2.27 11.98
CA SER A 364 -2.79 1.06 12.32
C SER A 364 -4.20 1.14 11.76
N VAL A 365 -4.69 0.02 11.24
CA VAL A 365 -6.10 -0.11 10.89
C VAL A 365 -6.87 -0.34 12.19
N THR A 366 -7.74 0.57 12.58
CA THR A 366 -8.44 0.50 13.88
C THR A 366 -9.75 -0.26 13.80
N ASP A 367 -10.42 -0.21 12.65
CA ASP A 367 -11.71 -0.87 12.42
C ASP A 367 -11.87 -1.22 10.95
N ILE A 368 -12.53 -2.34 10.68
CA ILE A 368 -12.94 -2.76 9.33
C ILE A 368 -14.45 -2.57 9.25
N LYS A 369 -14.90 -1.53 8.55
CA LYS A 369 -16.34 -1.23 8.43
C LYS A 369 -17.07 -2.35 7.71
N TYR A 370 -16.51 -2.77 6.58
CA TYR A 370 -16.98 -3.90 5.80
C TYR A 370 -15.92 -4.32 4.77
N GLN A 371 -16.01 -5.58 4.34
CA GLN A 371 -15.35 -6.11 3.17
C GLN A 371 -16.33 -6.06 1.99
N VAL A 372 -15.83 -5.82 0.78
CA VAL A 372 -16.64 -5.86 -0.45
C VAL A 372 -16.46 -7.22 -1.12
N ASN A 373 -17.57 -7.90 -1.40
CA ASN A 373 -17.55 -9.06 -2.27
C ASN A 373 -17.47 -8.57 -3.72
N VAL A 374 -16.29 -8.67 -4.34
CA VAL A 374 -16.04 -8.19 -5.70
C VAL A 374 -16.91 -8.84 -6.79
N ASN A 375 -17.52 -10.01 -6.51
CA ASN A 375 -18.38 -10.70 -7.47
C ASN A 375 -19.83 -10.19 -7.43
N THR A 376 -20.33 -9.85 -6.24
CA THR A 376 -21.73 -9.44 -6.00
C THR A 376 -21.89 -7.95 -5.64
N LEU A 377 -20.79 -7.27 -5.34
CA LEU A 377 -20.70 -5.91 -4.78
C LEU A 377 -21.35 -5.75 -3.41
N GLU A 378 -21.71 -6.85 -2.74
CA GLU A 378 -22.29 -6.81 -1.40
C GLU A 378 -21.25 -6.46 -0.33
N HIS A 379 -21.68 -5.70 0.68
CA HIS A 379 -20.87 -5.38 1.84
C HIS A 379 -21.05 -6.47 2.91
N THR A 380 -19.96 -7.12 3.30
CA THR A 380 -19.93 -8.15 4.34
C THR A 380 -19.18 -7.65 5.57
N ALA A 381 -19.67 -8.00 6.77
CA ALA A 381 -18.95 -7.71 8.00
C ALA A 381 -17.69 -8.60 8.08
N ALA A 382 -16.55 -8.00 8.41
CA ALA A 382 -15.27 -8.70 8.50
C ALA A 382 -14.49 -8.26 9.75
N LYS A 383 -13.80 -9.21 10.39
CA LYS A 383 -12.90 -8.94 11.53
C LYS A 383 -11.43 -8.88 11.14
N GLN A 384 -11.11 -9.36 9.94
CA GLN A 384 -9.79 -9.37 9.32
C GLN A 384 -9.95 -9.24 7.80
N LEU A 385 -8.88 -8.87 7.10
CA LEU A 385 -8.84 -8.95 5.63
C LEU A 385 -7.81 -10.00 5.21
N ASP A 386 -8.26 -11.02 4.49
CA ASP A 386 -7.40 -12.06 3.92
C ASP A 386 -6.77 -11.59 2.59
N LEU A 387 -5.85 -12.37 2.03
CA LEU A 387 -5.20 -12.07 0.75
C LEU A 387 -6.23 -11.71 -0.34
N ASN A 388 -6.01 -10.59 -1.03
CA ASN A 388 -6.86 -10.04 -2.10
C ASN A 388 -8.23 -9.53 -1.62
N ALA A 389 -8.50 -9.51 -0.31
CA ALA A 389 -9.70 -8.88 0.20
C ALA A 389 -9.62 -7.36 0.04
N ILE A 390 -10.78 -6.77 -0.27
CA ILE A 390 -10.93 -5.32 -0.38
C ILE A 390 -11.90 -4.88 0.69
N GLY A 391 -11.48 -3.95 1.55
CA GLY A 391 -12.28 -3.47 2.66
C GLY A 391 -12.31 -1.96 2.73
N VAL A 392 -13.38 -1.44 3.33
CA VAL A 392 -13.41 -0.06 3.81
C VAL A 392 -13.05 -0.08 5.28
N CYS A 393 -12.01 0.65 5.63
CA CYS A 393 -11.36 0.61 6.94
C CYS A 393 -11.24 2.01 7.54
N THR A 394 -11.08 2.04 8.86
CA THR A 394 -10.62 3.23 9.58
C THR A 394 -9.13 3.13 9.84
N LEU A 395 -8.36 4.09 9.35
CA LEU A 395 -6.92 4.17 9.55
C LEU A 395 -6.60 5.25 10.58
N SER A 396 -5.68 4.94 11.50
CA SER A 396 -5.12 5.90 12.47
C SER A 396 -3.62 5.99 12.31
N LEU A 397 -3.09 7.21 12.34
CA LEU A 397 -1.68 7.52 12.23
C LEU A 397 -1.12 8.04 13.55
N ASN A 398 0.19 7.95 13.74
CA ASN A 398 0.86 8.52 14.91
C ASN A 398 1.13 10.03 14.82
N LYS A 399 0.96 10.64 13.63
CA LYS A 399 1.04 12.07 13.40
C LYS A 399 0.13 12.47 12.24
N ALA A 400 -0.29 13.74 12.23
CA ALA A 400 -1.08 14.27 11.13
C ALA A 400 -0.26 14.39 9.84
N VAL A 401 -0.88 14.05 8.72
CA VAL A 401 -0.30 14.13 7.38
C VAL A 401 -1.16 15.02 6.49
N ALA A 402 -0.50 15.68 5.54
CA ALA A 402 -1.18 16.40 4.47
C ALA A 402 -1.76 15.40 3.48
N PHE A 403 -3.01 15.60 3.06
CA PHE A 403 -3.67 14.69 2.12
C PHE A 403 -4.76 15.40 1.32
N ASP A 404 -5.18 14.74 0.25
CA ASP A 404 -6.44 15.01 -0.44
C ASP A 404 -7.20 13.67 -0.59
N PRO A 405 -8.54 13.67 -0.74
CA PRO A 405 -9.26 12.48 -1.16
C PRO A 405 -8.66 11.91 -2.45
N TYR A 406 -8.48 10.58 -2.52
CA TYR A 406 -7.86 9.92 -3.67
C TYR A 406 -8.57 10.22 -5.00
N LYS A 407 -9.89 10.39 -4.96
CA LYS A 407 -10.70 10.77 -6.14
C LYS A 407 -10.38 12.17 -6.67
N GLU A 408 -9.87 13.05 -5.81
CA GLU A 408 -9.46 14.41 -6.17
C GLU A 408 -8.01 14.43 -6.63
N ASN A 409 -7.10 13.83 -5.86
CA ASN A 409 -5.69 13.72 -6.20
C ASN A 409 -5.11 12.36 -5.74
N ALA A 410 -4.67 11.55 -6.71
CA ALA A 410 -4.15 10.21 -6.46
C ALA A 410 -2.76 10.21 -5.79
N ASP A 411 -1.91 11.21 -6.08
CA ASP A 411 -0.55 11.30 -5.53
C ASP A 411 -0.53 11.68 -4.04
N THR A 412 -1.53 12.43 -3.58
CA THR A 412 -1.67 12.85 -2.17
C THR A 412 -2.75 12.08 -1.40
N GLY A 413 -3.58 11.30 -2.08
CA GLY A 413 -4.60 10.43 -1.46
C GLY A 413 -4.28 8.94 -1.47
N GLY A 414 -3.26 8.51 -2.23
CA GLY A 414 -2.85 7.12 -2.36
C GLY A 414 -1.73 6.75 -1.38
N PHE A 415 -1.78 5.55 -0.81
CA PHE A 415 -0.74 5.07 0.09
C PHE A 415 -0.54 3.56 -0.01
N ILE A 416 0.59 3.11 0.54
CA ILE A 416 0.86 1.68 0.79
C ILE A 416 1.09 1.44 2.28
N LEU A 417 0.71 0.25 2.74
CA LEU A 417 1.07 -0.29 4.04
C LEU A 417 2.25 -1.24 3.87
N ILE A 418 3.24 -1.09 4.75
CA ILE A 418 4.50 -1.82 4.75
C ILE A 418 4.64 -2.51 6.12
N ASP A 419 4.88 -3.81 6.12
CA ASP A 419 5.15 -4.55 7.35
C ASP A 419 6.51 -4.13 7.93
N ARG A 420 6.54 -3.87 9.23
CA ARG A 420 7.69 -3.25 9.91
C ARG A 420 8.88 -4.20 10.06
N MET A 421 8.63 -5.50 10.05
CA MET A 421 9.65 -6.52 10.29
C MET A 421 10.28 -6.96 8.97
N THR A 422 9.45 -7.16 7.95
CA THR A 422 9.85 -7.71 6.66
C THR A 422 10.15 -6.64 5.61
N ASN A 423 9.68 -5.40 5.81
CA ASN A 423 9.66 -4.33 4.80
C ASN A 423 8.85 -4.67 3.53
N ASN A 424 8.03 -5.72 3.57
CA ASN A 424 7.14 -6.06 2.47
C ASN A 424 5.98 -5.08 2.39
N THR A 425 5.59 -4.72 1.17
CA THR A 425 4.32 -4.01 0.93
C THR A 425 3.17 -5.00 1.09
N VAL A 426 2.33 -4.78 2.11
CA VAL A 426 1.26 -5.70 2.52
C VAL A 426 -0.13 -5.23 2.11
N GLY A 427 -0.30 -3.94 1.81
CA GLY A 427 -1.58 -3.39 1.35
C GLY A 427 -1.40 -2.09 0.58
N ALA A 428 -2.39 -1.77 -0.25
CA ALA A 428 -2.48 -0.51 -0.98
C ALA A 428 -3.83 0.13 -0.66
N GLY A 429 -3.85 1.43 -0.39
CA GLY A 429 -5.05 2.11 0.08
C GLY A 429 -5.24 3.49 -0.52
N MET A 430 -6.50 3.93 -0.47
CA MET A 430 -6.98 5.17 -1.02
C MET A 430 -7.78 5.91 0.05
N LEU A 431 -7.31 7.09 0.43
CA LEU A 431 -7.96 7.93 1.41
C LEU A 431 -9.28 8.47 0.84
N ASN A 432 -10.37 8.25 1.57
CA ASN A 432 -11.68 8.79 1.20
C ASN A 432 -11.88 10.18 1.80
N PHE A 433 -11.72 10.31 3.12
CA PHE A 433 -11.85 11.57 3.86
C PHE A 433 -11.32 11.45 5.29
N ALA A 434 -11.01 12.59 5.92
CA ALA A 434 -10.62 12.67 7.32
C ALA A 434 -11.81 12.40 8.27
N LEU A 435 -11.57 11.63 9.33
CA LEU A 435 -12.56 11.42 10.37
C LEU A 435 -12.57 12.62 11.34
N ARG A 436 -13.70 13.33 11.37
CA ARG A 436 -13.90 14.61 12.10
C ARG A 436 -13.60 14.60 13.61
N ARG A 437 -13.31 13.45 14.24
CA ARG A 437 -12.97 13.40 15.67
C ARG A 437 -11.60 14.01 15.99
N SER A 438 -10.68 14.11 15.02
CA SER A 438 -9.31 14.60 15.25
C SER A 438 -9.17 16.12 15.31
N GLN A 439 -10.02 16.90 14.63
CA GLN A 439 -9.86 18.36 14.56
C GLN A 439 -10.12 19.10 15.87
N ASN A 440 -10.80 18.48 16.84
CA ASN A 440 -11.12 19.10 18.14
C ASN A 440 -10.22 18.66 19.30
N ILE A 441 -9.21 17.82 19.04
CA ILE A 441 -8.30 17.30 20.07
C ILE A 441 -6.94 17.95 19.86
N HIS A 442 -6.74 19.13 20.44
CA HIS A 442 -5.40 19.70 20.55
C HIS A 442 -4.68 19.06 21.74
N MET A 443 -3.43 18.65 21.55
CA MET A 443 -2.54 18.33 22.66
C MET A 443 -2.43 19.56 23.56
N GLN A 444 -2.96 19.46 24.77
CA GLN A 444 -2.86 20.51 25.75
C GLN A 444 -1.41 20.54 26.25
N HIS A 445 -0.70 21.64 26.02
CA HIS A 445 0.57 21.88 26.68
C HIS A 445 0.33 21.98 28.19
N VAL A 446 1.05 21.16 28.94
CA VAL A 446 1.03 21.13 30.40
C VAL A 446 2.36 21.65 30.93
N ASP A 447 2.32 22.49 31.98
CA ASP A 447 3.53 23.07 32.57
C ASP A 447 4.37 22.03 33.34
N ILE A 448 3.74 20.92 33.76
CA ILE A 448 4.41 19.80 34.43
C ILE A 448 4.55 18.66 33.44
N ASP A 449 5.74 18.55 32.87
CA ASP A 449 6.12 17.50 31.93
C ASP A 449 6.67 16.24 32.64
N LYS A 450 7.00 15.23 31.82
CA LYS A 450 7.60 13.98 32.26
C LYS A 450 8.89 14.16 33.04
N GLN A 451 9.76 15.08 32.63
CA GLN A 451 11.04 15.34 33.31
C GLN A 451 10.80 15.87 34.72
N ALA A 452 9.87 16.82 34.89
CA ALA A 452 9.49 17.33 36.21
C ALA A 452 8.94 16.21 37.12
N ARG A 453 8.13 15.30 36.58
CA ARG A 453 7.58 14.16 37.35
C ARG A 453 8.62 13.11 37.71
N ALA A 454 9.57 12.82 36.81
CA ALA A 454 10.71 11.93 37.05
C ALA A 454 11.62 12.50 38.15
N LEU A 455 11.98 13.79 38.06
CA LEU A 455 12.76 14.49 39.09
C LEU A 455 12.07 14.45 40.46
N SER A 456 10.76 14.68 40.51
CA SER A 456 9.98 14.62 41.75
C SER A 456 9.99 13.24 42.41
N LYS A 457 10.20 12.17 41.66
CA LYS A 457 10.26 10.78 42.14
C LYS A 457 11.69 10.28 42.34
N ALA A 458 12.70 11.07 41.95
CA ALA A 458 14.10 10.67 41.96
C ALA A 458 14.35 9.31 41.25
N GLN A 459 13.63 9.07 40.14
CA GLN A 459 13.76 7.85 39.33
C GLN A 459 13.63 8.17 37.84
N GLN A 460 14.24 7.34 36.99
CA GLN A 460 13.94 7.36 35.56
C GLN A 460 12.72 6.47 35.28
N PRO A 461 11.68 6.96 34.60
CA PRO A 461 10.55 6.12 34.24
C PRO A 461 10.94 5.13 33.13
N ALA A 462 10.37 3.94 33.18
CA ALA A 462 10.62 2.89 32.19
C ALA A 462 9.49 1.85 32.20
N VAL A 463 9.35 1.12 31.10
CA VAL A 463 8.49 -0.05 30.96
C VAL A 463 9.35 -1.31 31.00
N LEU A 464 9.10 -2.18 31.98
CA LEU A 464 9.65 -3.53 32.06
C LEU A 464 8.66 -4.49 31.43
N TRP A 465 8.91 -4.88 30.19
CA TRP A 465 7.98 -5.66 29.38
C TRP A 465 8.32 -7.15 29.40
N PHE A 466 7.60 -7.92 30.23
CA PHE A 466 7.79 -9.38 30.30
C PHE A 466 6.97 -10.06 29.21
N THR A 467 7.65 -10.85 28.38
CA THR A 467 7.05 -11.68 27.32
C THR A 467 7.46 -13.15 27.45
N GLY A 468 6.63 -14.07 26.97
CA GLY A 468 6.86 -15.51 27.11
C GLY A 468 5.58 -16.34 27.13
N LEU A 469 5.69 -17.66 27.08
CA LEU A 469 4.54 -18.58 27.09
C LEU A 469 3.72 -18.51 28.38
N SER A 470 2.45 -18.92 28.32
CA SER A 470 1.65 -19.11 29.54
C SER A 470 2.35 -20.13 30.46
N GLY A 471 2.38 -19.93 31.77
CA GLY A 471 3.11 -20.83 32.68
C GLY A 471 4.64 -20.66 32.70
N ALA A 472 5.22 -19.76 31.90
CA ALA A 472 6.66 -19.50 31.90
C ALA A 472 7.21 -18.91 33.22
N GLY A 473 6.34 -18.31 34.04
CA GLY A 473 6.73 -17.69 35.32
C GLY A 473 6.78 -16.17 35.31
N LYS A 474 6.33 -15.51 34.23
CA LYS A 474 6.30 -14.03 34.09
C LYS A 474 5.70 -13.32 35.30
N SER A 475 4.45 -13.61 35.66
CA SER A 475 3.79 -12.94 36.80
C SER A 475 4.49 -13.22 38.13
N THR A 476 5.11 -14.39 38.30
CA THR A 476 5.90 -14.71 39.50
C THR A 476 7.14 -13.82 39.60
N ILE A 477 7.92 -13.72 38.53
CA ILE A 477 9.14 -12.90 38.50
C ILE A 477 8.77 -11.41 38.60
N ALA A 478 7.73 -10.96 37.88
CA ALA A 478 7.25 -9.58 37.93
C ALA A 478 6.85 -9.15 39.35
N ASN A 479 6.17 -10.01 40.11
CA ASN A 479 5.84 -9.75 41.52
C ASN A 479 7.09 -9.64 42.41
N LEU A 480 8.13 -10.45 42.16
CA LEU A 480 9.39 -10.37 42.92
C LEU A 480 10.15 -9.09 42.60
N VAL A 481 10.20 -8.70 41.32
CA VAL A 481 10.79 -7.43 40.88
C VAL A 481 10.05 -6.24 41.51
N GLU A 482 8.71 -6.23 41.47
CA GLU A 482 7.92 -5.18 42.10
C GLU A 482 8.21 -5.06 43.60
N LYS A 483 8.27 -6.19 44.32
CA LYS A 483 8.63 -6.21 45.75
C LYS A 483 10.01 -5.62 46.00
N LYS A 484 11.03 -5.99 45.20
CA LYS A 484 12.40 -5.49 45.35
C LYS A 484 12.47 -3.98 45.04
N LEU A 485 11.81 -3.51 43.99
CA LEU A 485 11.74 -2.09 43.64
C LEU A 485 11.01 -1.27 44.70
N HIS A 486 9.85 -1.74 45.17
CA HIS A 486 9.11 -1.07 46.24
C HIS A 486 9.91 -1.00 47.54
N ALA A 487 10.63 -2.08 47.90
CA ALA A 487 11.53 -2.08 49.06
C ALA A 487 12.70 -1.08 48.91
N ALA A 488 13.13 -0.80 47.68
CA ALA A 488 14.13 0.21 47.35
C ALA A 488 13.55 1.64 47.24
N GLY A 489 12.28 1.84 47.58
CA GLY A 489 11.62 3.16 47.54
C GLY A 489 11.22 3.64 46.15
N GLN A 490 11.29 2.78 45.13
CA GLN A 490 10.92 3.12 43.76
C GLN A 490 9.39 3.11 43.60
N HIS A 491 8.88 4.01 42.75
CA HIS A 491 7.45 4.08 42.45
C HIS A 491 7.11 3.21 41.24
N THR A 492 6.35 2.14 41.47
CA THR A 492 6.02 1.12 40.47
C THR A 492 4.51 0.93 40.27
N TYR A 493 4.14 0.36 39.13
CA TYR A 493 2.81 -0.23 38.94
C TYR A 493 2.88 -1.48 38.06
N LEU A 494 2.30 -2.59 38.51
CA LEU A 494 2.21 -3.84 37.76
C LEU A 494 0.90 -3.96 36.96
N LEU A 495 1.02 -3.99 35.64
CA LEU A 495 -0.03 -4.35 34.69
C LEU A 495 0.06 -5.86 34.39
N ASP A 496 -0.86 -6.65 34.96
CA ASP A 496 -0.96 -8.09 34.71
C ASP A 496 -2.04 -8.42 33.68
N GLY A 497 -1.75 -9.40 32.80
CA GLY A 497 -2.63 -9.81 31.72
C GLY A 497 -4.01 -10.35 32.11
N ASP A 498 -4.17 -10.94 33.29
CA ASP A 498 -5.49 -11.33 33.79
C ASP A 498 -6.19 -10.12 34.42
N ASN A 499 -5.47 -9.30 35.18
CA ASN A 499 -6.05 -8.16 35.90
C ASN A 499 -6.65 -7.12 34.96
N VAL A 500 -5.99 -6.80 33.85
CA VAL A 500 -6.50 -5.82 32.89
C VAL A 500 -7.80 -6.30 32.20
N ARG A 501 -8.03 -7.61 32.13
CA ARG A 501 -9.24 -8.21 31.54
C ARG A 501 -10.46 -8.14 32.47
N HIS A 502 -10.30 -7.74 33.73
CA HIS A 502 -11.45 -7.39 34.58
C HIS A 502 -12.00 -5.99 34.30
N GLY A 503 -11.19 -5.11 33.70
CA GLY A 503 -11.54 -3.71 33.45
C GLY A 503 -11.27 -3.30 32.01
N LEU A 504 -10.08 -2.72 31.76
CA LEU A 504 -9.65 -2.12 30.50
C LEU A 504 -9.92 -2.99 29.27
N ASN A 505 -9.75 -4.32 29.40
CA ASN A 505 -9.80 -5.30 28.32
C ASN A 505 -10.90 -6.36 28.53
N ARG A 506 -11.97 -6.04 29.28
CA ARG A 506 -13.06 -6.98 29.59
C ARG A 506 -13.89 -7.42 28.39
N ASP A 507 -13.87 -6.62 27.33
CA ASP A 507 -14.58 -6.83 26.06
C ASP A 507 -13.81 -7.73 25.08
N LEU A 508 -12.53 -8.00 25.34
CA LEU A 508 -11.65 -8.72 24.42
C LEU A 508 -11.61 -10.22 24.69
N GLY A 509 -11.73 -11.01 23.63
CA GLY A 509 -11.53 -12.45 23.64
C GLY A 509 -10.06 -12.86 23.58
N PHE A 510 -9.81 -14.01 22.93
CA PHE A 510 -8.49 -14.62 22.76
C PHE A 510 -8.14 -14.91 21.29
N THR A 511 -8.90 -14.32 20.35
CA THR A 511 -8.53 -14.34 18.94
C THR A 511 -7.28 -13.50 18.72
N ASP A 512 -6.59 -13.67 17.59
CA ASP A 512 -5.38 -12.89 17.31
C ASP A 512 -5.68 -11.38 17.24
N ALA A 513 -6.78 -10.96 16.63
CA ALA A 513 -7.24 -9.57 16.65
C ALA A 513 -7.47 -9.04 18.08
N ASP A 514 -8.13 -9.81 18.95
CA ASP A 514 -8.33 -9.42 20.36
C ASP A 514 -7.01 -9.31 21.12
N ARG A 515 -6.00 -10.13 20.77
CA ARG A 515 -4.68 -10.09 21.39
C ARG A 515 -3.89 -8.86 20.96
N VAL A 516 -3.95 -8.51 19.67
CA VAL A 516 -3.36 -7.29 19.14
C VAL A 516 -3.93 -6.07 19.87
N GLU A 517 -5.26 -5.97 19.95
CA GLU A 517 -5.93 -4.86 20.65
C GLU A 517 -5.63 -4.86 22.16
N ASN A 518 -5.54 -6.03 22.79
CA ASN A 518 -5.17 -6.15 24.21
C ASN A 518 -3.78 -5.57 24.48
N ILE A 519 -2.79 -5.87 23.62
CA ILE A 519 -1.44 -5.32 23.76
C ILE A 519 -1.41 -3.83 23.45
N ARG A 520 -2.09 -3.37 22.40
CA ARG A 520 -2.18 -1.95 22.05
C ARG A 520 -2.72 -1.10 23.20
N ARG A 521 -3.83 -1.51 23.82
CA ARG A 521 -4.43 -0.80 24.98
C ARG A 521 -3.48 -0.76 26.18
N VAL A 522 -2.80 -1.85 26.47
CA VAL A 522 -1.84 -1.94 27.58
C VAL A 522 -0.64 -1.05 27.33
N ALA A 523 -0.12 -1.00 26.10
CA ALA A 523 1.01 -0.17 25.73
C ALA A 523 0.71 1.33 25.90
N GLU A 524 -0.48 1.79 25.51
CA GLU A 524 -0.92 3.18 25.72
C GLU A 524 -1.04 3.52 27.21
N VAL A 525 -1.57 2.61 28.04
CA VAL A 525 -1.63 2.82 29.49
C VAL A 525 -0.23 2.85 30.11
N ALA A 526 0.67 1.97 29.66
CA ALA A 526 2.06 1.96 30.11
C ALA A 526 2.76 3.28 29.76
N LYS A 527 2.55 3.80 28.54
CA LYS A 527 3.05 5.12 28.12
C LYS A 527 2.58 6.23 29.04
N LEU A 528 1.28 6.30 29.38
CA LEU A 528 0.75 7.32 30.29
C LEU A 528 1.35 7.21 31.71
N MET A 529 1.65 6.00 32.17
CA MET A 529 2.30 5.78 33.47
C MET A 529 3.79 6.14 33.45
N VAL A 530 4.49 5.90 32.35
CA VAL A 530 5.87 6.38 32.11
C VAL A 530 5.90 7.90 32.08
N ASP A 531 4.96 8.54 31.39
CA ASP A 531 4.78 10.00 31.40
C ASP A 531 4.53 10.52 32.83
N ALA A 532 3.87 9.75 33.69
CA ALA A 532 3.66 10.06 35.11
C ALA A 532 4.93 9.87 36.00
N GLY A 533 6.05 9.42 35.42
CA GLY A 533 7.32 9.19 36.10
C GLY A 533 7.45 7.83 36.79
N LEU A 534 6.65 6.82 36.40
CA LEU A 534 6.62 5.51 37.05
C LEU A 534 7.51 4.46 36.35
N LEU A 535 7.91 3.44 37.11
CA LEU A 535 8.41 2.17 36.58
C LEU A 535 7.22 1.22 36.39
N VAL A 536 6.86 0.97 35.13
CA VAL A 536 5.71 0.15 34.77
C VAL A 536 6.17 -1.27 34.51
N ILE A 537 5.62 -2.22 35.24
CA ILE A 537 5.94 -3.65 35.06
C ILE A 537 4.78 -4.26 34.30
N THR A 538 5.03 -4.90 33.16
CA THR A 538 3.96 -5.54 32.37
C THR A 538 4.22 -7.05 32.27
N SER A 539 3.20 -7.87 32.56
CA SER A 539 3.29 -9.34 32.47
C SER A 539 2.27 -9.87 31.48
N PHE A 540 2.69 -10.01 30.21
CA PHE A 540 1.81 -10.39 29.11
C PHE A 540 2.44 -11.49 28.26
N ILE A 541 1.61 -12.27 27.55
CA ILE A 541 2.13 -13.25 26.59
C ILE A 541 2.74 -12.52 25.38
N SER A 542 2.09 -11.45 24.91
CA SER A 542 2.57 -10.59 23.82
C SER A 542 3.12 -11.38 22.62
N PRO A 543 2.29 -12.23 21.97
CA PRO A 543 2.78 -13.32 21.14
C PRO A 543 3.52 -12.87 19.88
N PHE A 544 3.17 -11.76 19.26
CA PHE A 544 3.84 -11.30 18.05
C PHE A 544 4.85 -10.19 18.34
N ARG A 545 5.93 -10.17 17.55
CA ARG A 545 7.00 -9.16 17.69
C ARG A 545 6.50 -7.76 17.37
N SER A 546 5.57 -7.66 16.42
CA SER A 546 5.11 -6.36 15.90
C SER A 546 4.43 -5.50 16.98
N GLU A 547 3.65 -6.08 17.90
CA GLU A 547 3.01 -5.30 18.97
C GLU A 547 3.99 -4.95 20.09
N ARG A 548 5.02 -5.78 20.32
CA ARG A 548 6.10 -5.43 21.26
C ARG A 548 6.93 -4.26 20.72
N GLN A 549 7.17 -4.22 19.41
CA GLN A 549 7.80 -3.07 18.77
C GLN A 549 6.92 -1.81 18.84
N LEU A 550 5.59 -1.92 18.66
CA LEU A 550 4.68 -0.79 18.89
C LEU A 550 4.80 -0.26 20.32
N ALA A 551 4.84 -1.15 21.32
CA ALA A 551 4.97 -0.73 22.71
C ALA A 551 6.31 -0.02 22.99
N ARG A 552 7.39 -0.48 22.34
CA ARG A 552 8.71 0.17 22.37
C ARG A 552 8.70 1.57 21.76
N ASP A 553 8.05 1.74 20.61
CA ASP A 553 8.02 3.02 19.87
C ASP A 553 7.11 4.10 20.51
N LEU A 554 6.27 3.72 21.48
CA LEU A 554 5.37 4.64 22.17
C LEU A 554 6.05 5.45 23.28
N VAL A 555 7.25 5.05 23.70
CA VAL A 555 8.05 5.67 24.76
C VAL A 555 9.40 6.14 24.21
N ASP A 556 10.15 6.93 24.97
CA ASP A 556 11.42 7.47 24.49
C ASP A 556 12.51 6.37 24.44
N ASP A 557 13.57 6.60 23.66
CA ASP A 557 14.68 5.66 23.53
C ASP A 557 15.29 5.32 24.90
N GLY A 558 15.44 4.02 25.17
CA GLY A 558 15.98 3.50 26.43
C GLY A 558 14.95 3.25 27.52
N GLU A 559 13.69 3.67 27.35
CA GLU A 559 12.64 3.50 28.37
C GLU A 559 11.90 2.17 28.28
N PHE A 560 11.99 1.47 27.15
CA PHE A 560 11.38 0.14 27.01
C PHE A 560 12.44 -0.96 27.18
N ILE A 561 12.22 -1.84 28.15
CA ILE A 561 13.09 -2.98 28.45
C ILE A 561 12.32 -4.28 28.20
N GLU A 562 12.69 -5.01 27.15
CA GLU A 562 12.09 -6.28 26.78
C GLU A 562 12.74 -7.45 27.55
N ILE A 563 11.97 -8.09 28.42
CA ILE A 563 12.41 -9.21 29.25
C ILE A 563 11.77 -10.49 28.71
N PHE A 564 12.58 -11.32 28.06
CA PHE A 564 12.11 -12.60 27.54
C PHE A 564 12.21 -13.68 28.62
N VAL A 565 11.05 -14.12 29.12
CA VAL A 565 10.93 -15.24 30.06
C VAL A 565 10.74 -16.52 29.26
N ASP A 566 11.85 -17.21 29.04
CA ASP A 566 11.95 -18.40 28.21
C ASP A 566 11.78 -19.67 29.03
N THR A 567 10.86 -20.51 28.57
CA THR A 567 10.53 -21.81 29.13
C THR A 567 10.15 -22.73 27.98
N PRO A 568 10.76 -23.91 27.86
CA PRO A 568 10.31 -24.93 26.93
C PRO A 568 8.81 -25.24 27.10
N LEU A 569 8.12 -25.49 25.98
CA LEU A 569 6.66 -25.67 25.96
C LEU A 569 6.20 -26.85 26.84
N ASP A 570 6.94 -27.94 26.82
CA ASP A 570 6.71 -29.14 27.62
C ASP A 570 6.79 -28.84 29.13
N VAL A 571 7.78 -28.04 29.56
CA VAL A 571 7.91 -27.60 30.95
C VAL A 571 6.78 -26.63 31.33
N ALA A 572 6.39 -25.73 30.44
CA ALA A 572 5.27 -24.82 30.67
C ALA A 572 3.93 -25.59 30.80
N GLU A 573 3.76 -26.63 30.00
CA GLU A 573 2.62 -27.55 30.01
C GLU A 573 2.61 -28.47 31.26
N GLU A 574 3.77 -28.89 31.76
CA GLU A 574 3.87 -29.61 33.03
C GLU A 574 3.45 -28.72 34.22
N ARG A 575 3.93 -27.46 34.24
CA ARG A 575 3.62 -26.50 35.31
C ARG A 575 2.13 -26.15 35.37
N ASP A 576 1.51 -25.93 34.20
CA ASP A 576 0.10 -25.58 33.93
C ASP A 576 -0.74 -25.15 35.16
N PRO A 577 -0.36 -24.04 35.84
CA PRO A 577 -0.92 -23.69 37.15
C PRO A 577 -2.42 -23.33 37.07
N LYS A 578 -2.89 -22.96 35.88
CA LYS A 578 -4.27 -22.57 35.59
C LYS A 578 -5.06 -23.68 34.88
N GLY A 579 -4.45 -24.84 34.60
CA GLY A 579 -5.09 -25.94 33.88
C GLY A 579 -5.46 -25.61 32.42
N LEU A 580 -4.80 -24.63 31.81
CA LEU A 580 -5.10 -24.11 30.47
C LEU A 580 -4.54 -25.00 29.38
N TYR A 581 -3.32 -25.52 29.54
CA TYR A 581 -2.71 -26.42 28.56
C TYR A 581 -3.53 -27.72 28.44
N ARG A 582 -3.96 -28.30 29.56
CA ARG A 582 -4.83 -29.48 29.57
C ARG A 582 -6.16 -29.25 28.84
N LYS A 583 -6.77 -28.07 29.01
CA LYS A 583 -8.01 -27.69 28.31
C LYS A 583 -7.78 -27.49 26.81
N ALA A 584 -6.68 -26.86 26.42
CA ALA A 584 -6.30 -26.66 25.02
C ALA A 584 -6.05 -27.99 24.30
N ARG A 585 -5.29 -28.92 24.91
CA ARG A 585 -5.05 -30.27 24.36
C ARG A 585 -6.33 -31.10 24.17
N ARG A 586 -7.34 -30.88 24.99
CA ARG A 586 -8.66 -31.52 24.85
C ARG A 586 -9.55 -30.86 23.79
N GLY A 587 -9.15 -29.70 23.25
CA GLY A 587 -9.92 -28.93 22.28
C GLY A 587 -10.95 -27.98 22.88
N ASP A 588 -10.98 -27.83 24.21
CA ASP A 588 -11.93 -26.94 24.90
C ASP A 588 -11.52 -25.46 24.81
N LEU A 589 -10.22 -25.19 24.59
CA LEU A 589 -9.68 -23.86 24.35
C LEU A 589 -9.04 -23.84 22.97
N LYS A 590 -9.60 -23.01 22.08
CA LYS A 590 -9.04 -22.71 20.76
C LYS A 590 -8.16 -21.46 20.82
N ASN A 591 -7.22 -21.33 19.90
CA ASN A 591 -6.28 -20.21 19.76
C ASN A 591 -5.39 -20.01 20.99
N PHE A 592 -4.89 -21.11 21.55
CA PHE A 592 -3.97 -21.12 22.66
C PHE A 592 -2.51 -21.01 22.19
N THR A 593 -1.85 -19.93 22.60
CA THR A 593 -0.46 -19.62 22.22
C THR A 593 0.49 -20.75 22.60
N GLY A 594 1.27 -21.23 21.63
CA GLY A 594 2.20 -22.35 21.78
C GLY A 594 1.61 -23.72 21.45
N ILE A 595 0.30 -23.85 21.22
CA ILE A 595 -0.33 -25.09 20.73
C ILE A 595 -0.90 -24.88 19.32
N ASP A 596 -1.93 -24.04 19.20
CA ASP A 596 -2.69 -23.80 17.96
C ASP A 596 -2.65 -22.32 17.52
N SER A 597 -1.93 -21.46 18.25
CA SER A 597 -1.57 -20.10 17.85
C SER A 597 -0.06 -19.88 18.05
N ALA A 598 0.58 -19.13 17.15
CA ALA A 598 2.03 -18.94 17.14
C ALA A 598 2.53 -18.05 18.29
N TYR A 599 3.79 -18.25 18.68
CA TYR A 599 4.53 -17.35 19.57
C TYR A 599 5.85 -16.98 18.88
N GLU A 600 6.03 -15.70 18.58
CA GLU A 600 7.25 -15.16 18.00
C GLU A 600 8.19 -14.70 19.11
N ALA A 601 9.21 -15.51 19.41
CA ALA A 601 10.21 -15.17 20.41
C ALA A 601 10.97 -13.87 20.03
N PRO A 602 11.34 -13.03 21.01
CA PRO A 602 12.21 -11.88 20.76
C PRO A 602 13.57 -12.33 20.21
N GLU A 603 14.08 -11.64 19.19
CA GLU A 603 15.42 -11.94 18.63
C GLU A 603 16.53 -11.29 19.46
N ASN A 604 16.31 -10.07 19.94
CA ASN A 604 17.29 -9.30 20.72
C ASN A 604 16.62 -8.71 21.98
N PRO A 605 16.17 -9.54 22.93
CA PRO A 605 15.62 -9.03 24.17
C PRO A 605 16.70 -8.31 24.98
N ASP A 606 16.29 -7.28 25.74
CA ASP A 606 17.17 -6.57 26.66
C ASP A 606 17.67 -7.49 27.80
N LEU A 607 16.86 -8.48 28.17
CA LEU A 607 17.26 -9.58 29.06
C LEU A 607 16.57 -10.90 28.68
N HIS A 608 17.36 -11.97 28.56
CA HIS A 608 16.86 -13.33 28.31
C HIS A 608 16.96 -14.17 29.58
N ILE A 609 15.82 -14.58 30.12
CA ILE A 609 15.70 -15.38 31.34
C ILE A 609 15.30 -16.79 30.98
N LYS A 610 16.18 -17.77 31.19
CA LYS A 610 15.87 -19.18 31.03
C LYS A 610 15.44 -19.79 32.36
N THR A 611 14.13 -19.96 32.51
CA THR A 611 13.47 -20.36 33.77
C THR A 611 13.73 -21.81 34.21
N THR A 612 14.45 -22.58 33.40
CA THR A 612 14.95 -23.93 33.73
C THR A 612 16.37 -23.90 34.28
N GLU A 613 17.11 -22.80 34.09
CA GLU A 613 18.51 -22.65 34.48
C GLU A 613 18.65 -21.79 35.75
N ILE A 614 17.75 -20.83 35.96
CA ILE A 614 17.77 -19.94 37.13
C ILE A 614 16.43 -19.91 37.87
N SER A 615 16.49 -19.67 39.18
CA SER A 615 15.33 -19.49 40.04
C SER A 615 14.63 -18.15 39.79
N SER A 616 13.37 -18.02 40.24
CA SER A 616 12.63 -16.77 40.10
C SER A 616 13.23 -15.61 40.88
N ASP A 617 13.94 -15.87 41.98
CA ASP A 617 14.61 -14.83 42.78
C ASP A 617 15.90 -14.36 42.09
N GLU A 618 16.71 -15.29 41.57
CA GLU A 618 17.89 -14.96 40.74
C GLU A 618 17.50 -14.19 39.48
N ALA A 619 16.39 -14.58 38.83
CA ALA A 619 15.84 -13.85 37.69
C ALA A 619 15.42 -12.42 38.05
N ALA A 620 14.79 -12.23 39.22
CA ALA A 620 14.43 -10.90 39.71
C ALA A 620 15.68 -10.07 40.02
N ASP A 621 16.71 -10.67 40.63
CA ASP A 621 17.99 -9.99 40.90
C ASP A 621 18.72 -9.58 39.63
N ALA A 622 18.70 -10.41 38.59
CA ALA A 622 19.27 -10.07 37.29
C ALA A 622 18.57 -8.84 36.66
N ILE A 623 17.25 -8.74 36.80
CA ILE A 623 16.49 -7.58 36.33
C ILE A 623 16.87 -6.33 37.13
N ILE A 624 16.93 -6.41 38.46
CA ILE A 624 17.38 -5.28 39.29
C ILE A 624 18.81 -4.84 38.94
N ALA A 625 19.70 -5.78 38.65
CA ALA A 625 21.06 -5.48 38.22
C ALA A 625 21.09 -4.73 36.88
N LEU A 626 20.30 -5.18 35.89
CA LEU A 626 20.16 -4.48 34.61
C LEU A 626 19.65 -3.05 34.77
N LEU A 627 18.67 -2.82 35.66
CA LEU A 627 18.12 -1.48 35.90
C LEU A 627 19.16 -0.54 36.52
N ARG A 628 20.05 -1.05 37.37
CA ARG A 628 21.18 -0.28 37.91
C ARG A 628 22.23 0.00 36.85
N GLU A 629 22.56 -0.99 36.02
CA GLU A 629 23.51 -0.84 34.91
C GLU A 629 23.06 0.25 33.94
N ARG A 630 21.77 0.28 33.62
CA ARG A 630 21.14 1.31 32.77
C ARG A 630 20.86 2.63 33.49
N GLN A 631 21.26 2.77 34.76
CA GLN A 631 21.05 3.97 35.58
C GLN A 631 19.57 4.39 35.69
N ILE A 632 18.66 3.43 35.61
CA ILE A 632 17.23 3.65 35.77
C ILE A 632 16.88 3.79 37.26
N ILE A 633 17.54 2.98 38.08
CA ILE A 633 17.48 3.01 39.54
C ILE A 633 18.89 3.12 40.12
N THR A 634 18.98 3.60 41.37
CA THR A 634 20.25 3.85 42.08
C THR A 634 20.89 2.59 42.66
#